data_AF-A0AAX3VG93-F1
#
_entry.id   AF-A0AAX3VG93-F1
#
_cell.length_a   1.000
_cell.length_b   1.000
_cell.length_c   1.000
_cell.angle_alpha   90.00
_cell.angle_beta   90.00
_cell.angle_gamma   90.00
#
_symmetry.space_group_name_H-M   'P 1'
#
loop_
_entity.id
_entity.type
_entity.pdbx_description
1 polymer ?
#
loop_
_entity_poly.entity_id
_entity_poly.type
_entity_poly.pdbx_seq_one_letter_code
_entity_poly.pdbx_strand_id
1 'polypeptide(L)'
;MTWSDLLDGLEAELAADTSPAQPWHAPANLGPIPAHLEDRARAILRAQADRARALRAERDALRRHLDALDRIPQSQSDAVYLDVDG
;
A
#
# COMPACT_ATOMS: atom_id res chain seq x y z
N MET A 1 -26.77 6.48 -6.04
CA MET A 1 -25.63 5.56 -5.95
C MET A 1 -26.19 4.15 -5.95
N THR A 2 -25.83 3.35 -6.94
CA THR A 2 -26.24 1.94 -7.06
C THR A 2 -25.12 1.01 -6.61
N TRP A 3 -25.42 -0.29 -6.44
CA TRP A 3 -24.39 -1.28 -6.15
C TRP A 3 -23.33 -1.36 -7.25
N SER A 4 -23.74 -1.26 -8.52
CA SER A 4 -22.80 -1.29 -9.65
C SER A 4 -21.86 -0.09 -9.62
N ASP A 5 -22.37 1.13 -9.43
CA ASP A 5 -21.54 2.34 -9.36
C ASP A 5 -20.49 2.24 -8.23
N LEU A 6 -20.88 1.64 -7.10
CA LEU A 6 -19.97 1.45 -5.98
C LEU A 6 -18.85 0.46 -6.32
N LEU A 7 -19.20 -0.68 -6.91
CA LEU A 7 -18.20 -1.69 -7.28
C LEU A 7 -17.28 -1.18 -8.40
N ASP A 8 -17.81 -0.40 -9.34
CA ASP A 8 -17.02 0.26 -10.39
C ASP A 8 -15.98 1.20 -9.77
N GLY A 9 -16.38 2.01 -8.78
CA GLY A 9 -15.46 2.90 -8.06
C GLY A 9 -14.36 2.14 -7.31
N LEU A 10 -14.72 1.06 -6.61
CA LEU A 10 -13.76 0.21 -5.90
C LEU A 10 -12.77 -0.49 -6.83
N GLU A 11 -13.21 -0.91 -8.01
CA GLU A 11 -12.33 -1.49 -9.03
C GLU A 11 -11.40 -0.44 -9.64
N ALA A 12 -11.90 0.76 -9.89
CA ALA A 12 -11.08 1.87 -10.36
C ALA A 12 -10.00 2.25 -9.33
N GLU A 13 -10.34 2.28 -8.05
CA GLU A 13 -9.38 2.50 -6.96
C GLU A 13 -8.33 1.38 -6.88
N LEU A 14 -8.74 0.12 -7.07
CA LEU A 14 -7.80 -1.00 -7.09
C LEU A 14 -6.83 -0.93 -8.28
N ALA A 15 -7.30 -0.45 -9.43
CA ALA A 15 -6.47 -0.24 -10.62
C ALA A 15 -5.55 0.99 -10.47
N ALA A 16 -6.03 2.02 -9.78
CA ALA A 16 -5.27 3.23 -9.47
C ALA A 16 -4.36 2.98 -8.26
N ASP A 17 -3.21 2.36 -8.50
CA ASP A 17 -2.22 1.89 -7.50
C ASP A 17 -1.73 2.95 -6.48
N THR A 18 -2.08 4.23 -6.67
CA THR A 18 -1.61 5.39 -5.90
C THR A 18 -2.71 6.39 -5.49
N SER A 19 -4.01 6.04 -5.61
CA SER A 19 -5.07 6.98 -5.21
C SER A 19 -4.98 7.27 -3.69
N PRO A 20 -4.98 8.55 -3.27
CA PRO A 20 -5.00 8.89 -1.84
C PRO A 20 -6.26 8.30 -1.23
N ALA A 21 -6.08 7.40 -0.26
CA ALA A 21 -7.18 6.73 0.40
C ALA A 21 -8.05 7.75 1.13
N GLN A 22 -9.18 8.11 0.53
CA GLN A 22 -10.23 8.83 1.25
C GLN A 22 -10.80 7.88 2.32
N PRO A 23 -11.21 8.41 3.49
CA PRO A 23 -11.84 7.59 4.50
C PRO A 23 -13.06 6.87 3.92
N TRP A 24 -13.01 5.54 3.89
CA TRP A 24 -14.12 4.73 3.39
C TRP A 24 -15.33 4.87 4.31
N HIS A 25 -16.48 5.20 3.72
CA HIS A 25 -17.76 5.24 4.42
C HIS A 25 -18.70 4.22 3.79
N ALA A 26 -19.24 3.31 4.61
CA ALA A 26 -20.20 2.34 4.13
C ALA A 26 -21.49 3.05 3.65
N PRO A 27 -22.00 2.74 2.46
CA PRO A 27 -23.22 3.34 1.95
C PRO A 27 -24.44 2.85 2.74
N ALA A 28 -25.17 3.79 3.36
CA ALA A 28 -26.25 3.47 4.31
C ALA A 28 -27.55 2.93 3.67
N ASN A 29 -27.77 3.14 2.37
CA ASN A 29 -29.09 2.97 1.74
C ASN A 29 -29.12 2.03 0.53
N LEU A 30 -28.09 1.19 0.32
CA LEU A 30 -28.02 0.31 -0.86
C LEU A 30 -28.82 -0.99 -0.73
N GLY A 31 -29.31 -1.31 0.48
CA GLY A 31 -29.96 -2.61 0.74
C GLY A 31 -29.00 -3.79 0.55
N PRO A 32 -29.51 -5.04 0.49
CA PRO A 32 -28.66 -6.20 0.24
C PRO A 32 -28.05 -6.15 -1.17
N ILE A 33 -26.87 -6.76 -1.33
CA ILE A 33 -26.22 -6.87 -2.64
C ILE A 33 -27.05 -7.76 -3.58
N PRO A 34 -27.29 -7.34 -4.83
CA PRO A 34 -27.90 -8.19 -5.84
C PRO A 34 -27.08 -9.45 -6.10
N ALA A 35 -27.73 -10.62 -6.21
CA ALA A 35 -27.04 -11.91 -6.36
C ALA A 35 -26.05 -11.97 -7.55
N HIS A 36 -26.38 -11.31 -8.66
CA HIS A 36 -25.51 -11.26 -9.84
C HIS A 36 -24.22 -10.44 -9.63
N LEU A 37 -24.13 -9.64 -8.55
CA LEU A 37 -22.95 -8.85 -8.19
C LEU A 37 -22.13 -9.50 -7.06
N GLU A 38 -22.60 -10.59 -6.47
CA GLU A 38 -21.94 -11.22 -5.32
C GLU A 38 -20.53 -11.70 -5.66
N ASP A 39 -20.38 -12.40 -6.79
CA ASP A 39 -19.08 -12.90 -7.24
C ASP A 39 -18.11 -11.76 -7.55
N ARG A 40 -18.62 -10.66 -8.10
CA ARG A 40 -17.84 -9.45 -8.38
C ARG A 40 -17.34 -8.80 -7.10
N ALA A 41 -18.23 -8.57 -6.13
CA ALA A 41 -17.85 -8.04 -4.82
C ALA A 41 -16.84 -8.93 -4.10
N ARG A 42 -17.01 -10.26 -4.19
CA ARG A 42 -16.06 -11.24 -3.63
C ARG A 42 -14.69 -11.17 -4.31
N ALA A 43 -14.65 -10.99 -5.63
CA ALA A 43 -13.41 -10.83 -6.38
C ALA A 43 -12.66 -9.56 -5.96
N ILE A 44 -13.36 -8.42 -5.86
CA ILE A 44 -12.80 -7.15 -5.39
C ILE A 44 -12.21 -7.30 -3.98
N LEU A 45 -12.96 -7.91 -3.04
CA LEU A 45 -12.50 -8.11 -1.68
C LEU A 45 -11.21 -8.94 -1.60
N ARG A 46 -11.12 -10.01 -2.41
CA ARG A 46 -9.91 -10.84 -2.50
C ARG A 46 -8.72 -10.03 -3.00
N ALA A 47 -8.91 -9.28 -4.08
CA ALA A 47 -7.84 -8.49 -4.68
C ALA A 47 -7.36 -7.37 -3.75
N GLN A 48 -8.27 -6.70 -3.03
CA GLN A 48 -7.93 -5.73 -1.99
C GLN A 48 -7.13 -6.38 -0.84
N ALA A 49 -7.53 -7.58 -0.39
CA ALA A 49 -6.81 -8.31 0.65
C ALA A 49 -5.39 -8.70 0.19
N ASP A 50 -5.23 -9.12 -1.06
CA ASP A 50 -3.94 -9.46 -1.65
C ASP A 50 -3.04 -8.22 -1.77
N ARG A 51 -3.57 -7.09 -2.24
CA ARG A 51 -2.83 -5.82 -2.28
C ARG A 51 -2.38 -5.38 -0.89
N ALA A 52 -3.26 -5.49 0.11
CA ALA A 52 -2.92 -5.17 1.49
C ALA A 52 -1.82 -6.09 2.06
N ARG A 53 -1.80 -7.38 1.69
CA ARG A 53 -0.70 -8.29 2.06
C ARG A 53 0.62 -7.89 1.40
N ALA A 54 0.60 -7.57 0.11
CA ALA A 54 1.78 -7.13 -0.63
C ALA A 54 2.38 -5.85 -0.01
N LEU A 55 1.55 -4.83 0.25
CA LEU A 55 2.00 -3.58 0.87
C LEU A 55 2.61 -3.79 2.26
N ARG A 56 2.03 -4.67 3.08
CA ARG A 56 2.61 -5.01 4.39
C ARG A 56 3.96 -5.69 4.26
N ALA A 57 4.09 -6.64 3.33
CA ALA A 57 5.35 -7.33 3.08
C ALA A 57 6.45 -6.37 2.60
N GLU A 58 6.12 -5.45 1.70
CA GLU A 58 7.03 -4.40 1.21
C GLU A 58 7.45 -3.45 2.34
N ARG A 59 6.49 -2.96 3.14
CA ARG A 59 6.77 -2.13 4.32
C ARG A 59 7.70 -2.85 5.31
N ASP A 60 7.45 -4.12 5.58
CA ASP A 60 8.26 -4.89 6.52
C ASP A 60 9.66 -5.17 5.96
N ALA A 61 9.80 -5.35 4.64
CA ALA A 61 11.09 -5.40 3.99
C ALA A 61 11.84 -4.08 4.12
N LEU A 62 11.20 -2.95 3.82
CA LEU A 62 11.83 -1.62 3.94
C LEU A 62 12.31 -1.34 5.37
N ARG A 63 11.51 -1.67 6.38
CA ARG A 63 11.91 -1.56 7.79
C ARG A 63 13.20 -2.33 8.10
N ARG A 64 13.30 -3.58 7.64
CA ARG A 64 14.53 -4.37 7.81
C ARG A 64 15.75 -3.73 7.15
N HIS A 65 15.57 -3.09 5.99
CA HIS A 65 16.68 -2.39 5.32
C HIS A 65 17.10 -1.15 6.13
N LEU A 66 16.14 -0.37 6.64
CA LEU A 66 16.44 0.80 7.48
C LEU A 66 17.12 0.38 8.79
N ASP A 67 16.64 -0.67 9.45
CA ASP A 67 17.26 -1.20 10.67
C ASP A 67 18.69 -1.69 10.41
N ALA A 68 18.98 -2.21 9.22
CA ALA A 68 20.33 -2.62 8.84
C ALA A 68 21.25 -1.41 8.62
N LEU A 69 20.74 -0.33 8.02
CA LEU A 69 21.49 0.92 7.86
C LEU A 69 21.78 1.59 9.20
N ASP A 70 20.82 1.59 10.13
CA ASP A 70 20.97 2.18 11.47
C ASP A 70 22.05 1.48 12.31
N ARG A 71 22.29 0.19 12.05
CA ARG A 71 23.35 -0.59 12.71
C ARG A 71 24.76 -0.31 12.19
N ILE A 72 24.89 0.39 11.06
CA ILE A 72 26.20 0.81 10.55
C ILE A 72 26.63 2.01 11.40
N PRO A 73 27.74 1.91 12.16
CA PRO A 73 28.26 3.05 12.88
C PRO A 73 28.54 4.16 11.86
N GLN A 74 27.88 5.30 12.00
CA GLN A 74 28.26 6.50 11.28
C GLN A 74 29.61 6.93 11.84
N SER A 75 30.69 6.37 11.29
CA SER A 75 32.02 6.93 11.52
C SER A 75 31.97 8.32 10.93
N GLN A 76 31.92 9.36 11.77
CA GLN A 76 32.28 10.69 11.34
C GLN A 76 33.73 10.60 10.91
N SER A 77 33.95 10.38 9.61
CA SER A 77 35.24 10.61 9.01
C SER A 77 35.43 12.12 9.03
N ASP A 78 36.06 12.62 10.09
CA ASP A 78 36.88 13.82 9.94
C ASP A 78 37.74 13.57 8.71
N ALA A 79 37.54 14.38 7.67
CA ALA A 79 38.22 14.21 6.41
C ALA A 79 39.71 14.49 6.62
N VAL A 80 40.47 13.46 6.98
CA VAL A 80 41.92 13.55 7.07
C VAL A 80 42.45 13.52 5.64
N TYR A 81 42.76 14.69 5.10
CA TYR A 81 43.61 14.81 3.92
C TYR A 81 44.99 14.27 4.31
N LEU A 82 45.30 13.05 3.88
CA LEU A 82 46.65 12.52 3.93
C LEU A 82 47.43 13.18 2.80
N ASP A 83 48.12 14.26 3.12
CA ASP A 83 49.06 14.89 2.20
C ASP A 83 50.26 13.97 2.04
N VAL A 84 50.41 13.40 0.84
CA VAL A 84 51.52 12.53 0.45
C VAL A 84 52.48 13.34 -0.42
N ASP A 85 53.10 14.35 0.21
CA ASP A 85 54.27 15.02 -0.34
C ASP A 85 55.51 14.62 0.48
N GLY A 86 56.36 13.80 -0.15
CA GLY A 86 57.68 13.38 0.32
C GLY A 86 58.59 13.05 -0.84
#